data_AF-A0A519SU17-F1
#
_entry.id   AF-A0A519SU17-F1
#
_cell.length_a   1.000
_cell.length_b   1.000
_cell.length_c   1.000
_cell.angle_alpha   90.00
_cell.angle_beta   90.00
_cell.angle_gamma   90.00
#
_symmetry.space_group_name_H-M   'P 1'
#
loop_
_entity.id
_entity.type
_entity.pdbx_description
1 polymer ?
#
loop_
_entity_poly.entity_id
_entity_poly.type
_entity_poly.pdbx_seq_one_letter_code
_entity_poly.pdbx_strand_id
1 'polypeptide(L)'
;MNFNNLLSGFLGAVIAVILAEVWRQILLAINRRKKRKIFVEYIKNVIRPGIANYINDANKVKSLIQTYPNENTIYGQHVFDMLPSLNSEIFKELGFNELYYITSDFKLHEITIDIYHCIDYLKSLMPLLAHQNFIDLCDAHFKEKGCITIDDLIAHASNCETIDDTKTHAIGNLNLHLSSATTSLENCDLLIKKLS
;
A
#
# COMPACT_ATOMS: atom_id res chain seq x y z
N MET A 1 11.25 -36.29 59.13
CA MET A 1 11.44 -35.29 58.05
C MET A 1 11.12 -33.93 58.63
N ASN A 2 12.07 -32.98 58.61
CA ASN A 2 11.95 -31.72 59.34
C ASN A 2 10.98 -30.78 58.61
N PHE A 3 9.92 -30.31 59.28
CA PHE A 3 8.88 -29.47 58.67
C PHE A 3 9.47 -28.21 58.00
N ASN A 4 10.54 -27.66 58.58
CA ASN A 4 11.30 -26.53 58.02
C ASN A 4 12.01 -26.84 56.69
N ASN A 5 12.46 -28.08 56.47
CA ASN A 5 13.08 -28.49 55.20
C ASN A 5 12.03 -28.72 54.10
N LEU A 6 10.81 -29.08 54.49
CA LEU A 6 9.68 -29.27 53.58
C LEU A 6 9.10 -27.91 53.18
N LEU A 7 9.01 -26.97 54.13
CA LEU A 7 8.58 -25.59 53.89
C LEU A 7 9.59 -24.79 53.03
N SER A 8 10.89 -24.96 53.28
CA SER A 8 11.94 -24.30 52.49
C SER A 8 12.05 -24.87 51.07
N GLY A 9 11.89 -26.19 50.90
CA GLY A 9 11.80 -26.83 49.58
C GLY A 9 10.57 -26.37 48.78
N PHE A 10 9.42 -26.21 49.45
CA PHE A 10 8.20 -25.67 48.83
C PHE A 10 8.35 -24.20 48.44
N LEU A 11 8.88 -23.33 49.34
CA LEU A 11 9.14 -21.92 49.01
C LEU A 11 10.13 -21.79 47.84
N GLY A 12 11.19 -22.60 47.83
CA GLY A 12 12.16 -22.62 46.73
C GLY A 12 11.53 -22.99 45.39
N ALA A 13 10.63 -23.99 45.37
CA ALA A 13 9.89 -24.36 44.17
C ALA A 13 8.94 -23.26 43.69
N VAL A 14 8.22 -22.60 44.61
CA VAL A 14 7.33 -21.47 44.28
C VAL A 14 8.12 -20.29 43.69
N ILE A 15 9.25 -19.94 44.30
CA ILE A 15 10.15 -18.88 43.79
C ILE A 15 10.69 -19.24 42.41
N ALA A 16 11.09 -20.50 42.20
CA ALA A 16 11.58 -20.98 40.90
C ALA A 16 10.50 -20.88 39.80
N VAL A 17 9.25 -21.22 40.10
CA VAL A 17 8.12 -21.08 39.15
C VAL A 17 7.86 -19.61 38.81
N ILE A 18 7.86 -18.72 39.81
CA ILE A 18 7.68 -17.28 39.59
C ILE A 18 8.81 -16.71 38.72
N LEU A 19 10.07 -17.06 39.02
CA LEU A 19 11.22 -16.62 38.24
C LEU A 19 11.19 -17.14 36.81
N ALA A 20 10.79 -18.41 36.61
CA ALA A 20 10.64 -18.99 35.28
C ALA A 20 9.58 -18.25 34.45
N GLU A 21 8.44 -17.90 35.07
CA GLU A 21 7.38 -17.14 34.40
C GLU A 21 7.83 -15.70 34.08
N VAL A 22 8.49 -15.01 35.01
CA VAL A 22 9.07 -13.68 34.77
C VAL A 22 10.08 -13.72 33.63
N TRP A 23 10.97 -14.72 33.61
CA TRP A 23 11.96 -14.89 32.55
C TRP A 23 11.30 -15.14 31.19
N ARG A 24 10.25 -15.96 31.15
CA ARG A 24 9.46 -16.22 29.94
C ARG A 24 8.84 -14.92 29.40
N GLN A 25 8.26 -14.10 30.28
CA GLN A 25 7.68 -12.81 29.90
C GLN A 25 8.73 -11.84 29.35
N ILE A 26 9.94 -11.82 29.93
CA ILE A 26 11.06 -11.00 29.43
C ILE A 26 11.47 -11.44 28.02
N LEU A 27 11.64 -12.75 27.79
CA LEU A 27 11.99 -13.28 26.46
C LEU A 27 10.93 -12.94 25.40
N LEU A 28 9.64 -13.07 25.76
CA LEU A 28 8.53 -12.69 24.90
C LEU A 28 8.56 -11.19 24.57
N ALA A 29 8.83 -10.33 25.56
CA ALA A 29 8.94 -8.88 25.34
C ALA A 29 10.12 -8.52 24.40
N ILE A 30 11.27 -9.18 24.55
CA ILE A 30 12.44 -8.97 23.67
C ILE A 30 12.12 -9.38 22.24
N ASN A 31 11.51 -10.55 22.03
CA ASN A 31 11.13 -11.02 20.71
C ASN A 31 10.09 -10.09 20.05
N ARG A 32 9.10 -9.61 20.80
CA ARG A 32 8.11 -8.64 20.30
C ARG A 32 8.77 -7.35 19.86
N ARG A 33 9.73 -6.83 20.62
CA ARG A 33 10.46 -5.59 20.27
C ARG A 33 11.27 -5.76 18.97
N LYS A 34 11.91 -6.92 18.78
CA LYS A 34 12.60 -7.25 17.53
C LYS A 34 11.63 -7.32 16.34
N LYS A 35 10.51 -8.04 16.49
CA LYS A 35 9.48 -8.15 15.43
C LYS A 35 8.91 -6.77 15.07
N ARG A 36 8.60 -5.93 16.06
CA ARG A 36 8.15 -4.55 15.83
C ARG A 36 9.18 -3.73 15.05
N LYS A 37 10.46 -3.83 15.41
CA LYS A 37 11.51 -3.10 14.68
C LYS A 37 11.55 -3.52 13.21
N ILE A 38 11.51 -4.82 12.92
CA ILE A 38 11.48 -5.33 11.54
C ILE A 38 10.25 -4.82 10.79
N PHE A 39 9.08 -4.87 11.43
CA PHE A 39 7.83 -4.37 10.88
C PHE A 39 7.89 -2.86 10.53
N VAL A 40 8.41 -2.03 11.44
CA VAL A 40 8.58 -0.59 11.20
C VAL A 40 9.57 -0.32 10.07
N GLU A 41 10.70 -1.03 10.04
CA GLU A 41 11.68 -0.91 8.95
C GLU A 41 11.08 -1.33 7.60
N TYR A 42 10.23 -2.36 7.57
CA TYR A 42 9.53 -2.77 6.36
C TYR A 42 8.57 -1.67 5.87
N ILE A 43 7.76 -1.10 6.76
CA ILE A 43 6.87 0.02 6.39
C ILE A 43 7.68 1.20 5.87
N LYS A 44 8.75 1.56 6.57
CA LYS A 44 9.59 2.73 6.26
C LYS A 44 10.34 2.60 4.94
N ASN A 45 10.92 1.43 4.68
CA ASN A 45 11.85 1.26 3.56
C ASN A 45 11.21 0.62 2.32
N VAL A 46 10.04 -0.01 2.46
CA VAL A 46 9.39 -0.74 1.36
C VAL A 46 8.00 -0.15 1.05
N ILE A 47 7.09 -0.19 2.03
CA ILE A 47 5.69 0.20 1.80
C ILE A 47 5.54 1.68 1.49
N ARG A 48 6.05 2.54 2.39
CA ARG A 48 5.92 3.99 2.27
C ARG A 48 6.55 4.52 0.97
N PRO A 49 7.80 4.16 0.60
CA PRO A 49 8.38 4.60 -0.67
C PRO A 49 7.61 4.07 -1.88
N GLY A 50 7.13 2.82 -1.82
CA GLY A 50 6.34 2.26 -2.92
C GLY A 50 5.00 2.99 -3.14
N ILE A 51 4.31 3.39 -2.06
CA ILE A 51 3.06 4.16 -2.15
C ILE A 51 3.37 5.57 -2.70
N ALA A 52 4.47 6.18 -2.28
CA ALA A 52 4.89 7.48 -2.83
C ALA A 52 5.19 7.41 -4.34
N ASN A 53 5.84 6.34 -4.80
CA ASN A 53 6.08 6.11 -6.22
C ASN A 53 4.78 5.89 -6.99
N TYR A 54 3.83 5.12 -6.43
CA TYR A 54 2.48 4.98 -7.00
C TYR A 54 1.82 6.34 -7.22
N ILE A 55 1.83 7.20 -6.21
CA ILE A 55 1.23 8.53 -6.28
C ILE A 55 1.89 9.37 -7.38
N ASN A 56 3.21 9.31 -7.49
CA ASN A 56 3.94 10.01 -8.54
C ASN A 56 3.51 9.54 -9.93
N ASP A 57 3.47 8.22 -10.16
CA ASP A 57 3.12 7.67 -11.46
C ASP A 57 1.64 7.88 -11.81
N ALA A 58 0.73 7.75 -10.85
CA ALA A 58 -0.68 8.10 -11.04
C ALA A 58 -0.88 9.57 -11.42
N ASN A 59 -0.11 10.50 -10.84
CA ASN A 59 -0.15 11.91 -11.22
C ASN A 59 0.42 12.14 -12.63
N LYS A 60 1.48 11.43 -13.03
CA LYS A 60 1.98 11.47 -14.42
C LYS A 60 0.92 11.00 -15.40
N VAL A 61 0.29 9.85 -15.15
CA VAL A 61 -0.81 9.32 -15.98
C VAL A 61 -1.94 10.34 -16.08
N LYS A 62 -2.36 10.91 -14.96
CA LYS A 62 -3.40 11.93 -14.92
C LYS A 62 -3.04 13.13 -15.81
N SER A 63 -1.80 13.62 -15.74
CA SER A 63 -1.34 14.72 -16.60
C SER A 63 -1.32 14.35 -18.09
N LEU A 64 -0.98 13.10 -18.42
CA LEU A 64 -1.01 12.62 -19.81
C LEU A 64 -2.45 12.61 -20.34
N ILE A 65 -3.41 12.09 -19.57
CA ILE A 65 -4.83 12.06 -19.92
C ILE A 65 -5.39 13.48 -20.05
N GLN A 66 -5.00 14.41 -19.15
CA GLN A 66 -5.44 15.81 -19.20
C GLN A 66 -4.94 16.57 -20.42
N THR A 67 -3.73 16.26 -20.89
CA THR A 67 -3.13 16.95 -22.05
C THR A 67 -3.48 16.28 -23.38
N TYR A 68 -4.24 15.18 -23.35
CA TYR A 68 -4.72 14.48 -24.51
C TYR A 68 -5.81 15.28 -25.26
N PRO A 69 -5.89 15.23 -26.60
CA PRO A 69 -4.93 14.61 -27.53
C PRO A 69 -3.72 15.53 -27.81
N ASN A 70 -2.51 14.97 -27.84
CA ASN A 70 -1.32 15.62 -28.44
C ASN A 70 -0.34 14.56 -28.99
N GLU A 71 0.56 14.96 -29.88
CA GLU A 71 1.54 14.04 -30.52
C GLU A 71 2.31 13.18 -29.49
N ASN A 72 2.73 13.78 -28.38
CA ASN A 72 3.50 13.09 -27.33
C ASN A 72 2.67 12.07 -26.55
N THR A 73 1.36 12.28 -26.41
CA THR A 73 0.44 11.34 -25.74
C THR A 73 -0.04 10.21 -26.65
N ILE A 74 0.03 10.39 -27.98
CA ILE A 74 -0.37 9.38 -28.97
C ILE A 74 0.82 8.46 -29.31
N TYR A 75 2.05 8.98 -29.33
CA TYR A 75 3.26 8.22 -29.70
C TYR A 75 4.26 7.99 -28.55
N GLY A 76 4.01 8.55 -27.38
CA GLY A 76 4.90 8.43 -26.24
C GLY A 76 5.01 6.99 -25.74
N GLN A 77 6.23 6.45 -25.68
CA GLN A 77 6.49 5.31 -24.81
C GLN A 77 6.46 5.79 -23.37
N HIS A 78 5.38 5.51 -22.67
CA HIS A 78 5.22 5.86 -21.27
C HIS A 78 5.71 4.72 -20.39
N VAL A 79 6.84 4.93 -19.72
CA VAL A 79 7.37 4.00 -18.71
C VAL A 79 6.83 4.42 -17.34
N PHE A 80 6.06 3.54 -16.72
CA PHE A 80 5.62 3.67 -15.33
C PHE A 80 6.39 2.65 -14.50
N ASP A 81 6.87 3.05 -13.33
CA ASP A 81 7.66 2.19 -12.46
C ASP A 81 6.68 1.27 -11.71
N MET A 82 6.48 0.07 -12.26
CA MET A 82 5.42 -0.86 -11.84
C MET A 82 5.71 -1.50 -10.48
N LEU A 83 5.57 -0.75 -9.38
CA LEU A 83 5.40 -1.23 -8.00
C LEU A 83 5.90 -2.66 -7.66
N PRO A 84 7.14 -3.07 -7.96
CA PRO A 84 7.50 -4.49 -7.85
C PRO A 84 7.72 -4.89 -6.39
N SER A 85 7.99 -3.89 -5.53
CA SER A 85 8.46 -4.07 -4.16
C SER A 85 7.35 -4.05 -3.10
N LEU A 86 6.14 -3.60 -3.45
CA LEU A 86 5.03 -3.52 -2.50
C LEU A 86 4.44 -4.91 -2.35
N ASN A 87 4.62 -5.58 -1.22
CA ASN A 87 3.96 -6.85 -0.94
C ASN A 87 3.19 -6.80 0.39
N SER A 88 1.88 -7.04 0.34
CA SER A 88 1.01 -7.14 1.51
C SER A 88 1.10 -8.52 2.19
N GLU A 89 1.66 -9.54 1.52
CA GLU A 89 1.73 -10.92 2.01
C GLU A 89 2.47 -11.01 3.35
N ILE A 90 3.50 -10.19 3.56
CA ILE A 90 4.23 -10.14 4.83
C ILE A 90 3.28 -9.79 5.99
N PHE A 91 2.26 -8.96 5.79
CA PHE A 91 1.26 -8.66 6.82
C PHE A 91 0.28 -9.80 7.01
N LYS A 92 -0.10 -10.48 5.92
CA LYS A 92 -1.02 -11.63 5.94
C LYS A 92 -0.41 -12.84 6.66
N GLU A 93 0.89 -13.07 6.47
CA GLU A 93 1.65 -14.17 7.09
C GLU A 93 1.79 -14.03 8.61
N LEU A 94 1.84 -12.80 9.14
CA LEU A 94 1.90 -12.56 10.58
C LEU A 94 0.58 -13.02 11.26
N GLY A 95 -0.55 -12.90 10.57
CA GLY A 95 -1.87 -13.20 11.14
C GLY A 95 -2.32 -12.17 12.19
N PHE A 96 -3.62 -12.19 12.51
CA PHE A 96 -4.28 -11.16 13.34
C PHE A 96 -3.60 -10.95 14.71
N ASN A 97 -3.36 -12.03 15.44
CA ASN A 97 -2.85 -11.96 16.82
C ASN A 97 -1.43 -11.39 16.88
N GLU A 98 -0.54 -11.84 16.00
CA GLU A 98 0.84 -11.37 15.95
C GLU A 98 0.89 -9.89 15.56
N LEU A 99 0.09 -9.48 14.56
CA LEU A 99 -0.01 -8.10 14.12
C LEU A 99 -0.52 -7.19 15.25
N TYR A 100 -1.56 -7.62 15.98
CA TYR A 100 -2.06 -6.91 17.16
C TYR A 100 -1.00 -6.79 18.27
N TYR A 101 -0.22 -7.84 18.51
CA TYR A 101 0.87 -7.77 19.48
C TYR A 101 1.98 -6.80 19.03
N ILE A 102 2.28 -6.74 17.73
CA ILE A 102 3.27 -5.83 17.17
C ILE A 102 2.81 -4.38 17.33
N THR A 103 1.56 -4.07 16.97
CA THR A 103 1.01 -2.71 17.03
C THR A 103 0.69 -2.25 18.46
N SER A 104 0.34 -3.19 19.37
CA SER A 104 0.01 -2.95 20.78
C SER A 104 -1.13 -1.98 21.06
N ASP A 105 -1.84 -1.56 20.03
CA ASP A 105 -3.00 -0.67 20.08
C ASP A 105 -3.96 -1.12 18.98
N PHE A 106 -5.24 -1.25 19.32
CA PHE A 106 -6.30 -1.61 18.38
C PHE A 106 -6.39 -0.61 17.23
N LYS A 107 -6.21 0.68 17.49
CA LYS A 107 -6.24 1.72 16.45
C LYS A 107 -5.08 1.56 15.47
N LEU A 108 -3.88 1.28 15.98
CA LEU A 108 -2.71 1.06 15.11
C LEU A 108 -2.82 -0.26 14.34
N HIS A 109 -3.51 -1.25 14.91
CA HIS A 109 -3.84 -2.49 14.23
C HIS A 109 -4.79 -2.26 13.05
N GLU A 110 -5.88 -1.52 13.27
CA GLU A 110 -6.83 -1.11 12.22
C GLU A 110 -6.13 -0.32 11.11
N ILE A 111 -5.29 0.66 11.45
CA ILE A 111 -4.49 1.40 10.47
C ILE A 111 -3.57 0.48 9.65
N THR A 112 -2.97 -0.52 10.29
CA THR A 112 -2.14 -1.51 9.58
C THR A 112 -2.97 -2.35 8.62
N ILE A 113 -4.20 -2.69 9.03
CA ILE A 113 -5.17 -3.39 8.20
C ILE A 113 -5.53 -2.59 6.95
N ASP A 114 -5.87 -1.32 7.15
CA ASP A 114 -6.22 -0.41 6.06
C ASP A 114 -5.08 -0.24 5.06
N ILE A 115 -3.84 -0.10 5.55
CA ILE A 115 -2.67 0.01 4.68
C ILE A 115 -2.54 -1.25 3.81
N TYR A 116 -2.58 -2.46 4.38
CA TYR A 116 -2.36 -3.64 3.54
C TYR A 116 -3.51 -3.90 2.55
N HIS A 117 -4.76 -3.61 2.92
CA HIS A 117 -5.88 -3.68 1.99
C HIS A 117 -5.77 -2.63 0.88
N CYS A 118 -5.30 -1.42 1.23
CA CYS A 118 -5.02 -0.40 0.23
C CYS A 118 -3.93 -0.87 -0.73
N ILE A 119 -2.87 -1.50 -0.25
CA ILE A 119 -1.81 -2.06 -1.11
C ILE A 119 -2.38 -3.06 -2.12
N ASP A 120 -3.23 -3.99 -1.67
CA ASP A 120 -3.87 -4.97 -2.56
C ASP A 120 -4.77 -4.29 -3.60
N TYR A 121 -5.53 -3.28 -3.16
CA TYR A 121 -6.38 -2.49 -4.03
C TYR A 121 -5.57 -1.73 -5.09
N LEU A 122 -4.54 -1.00 -4.69
CA LEU A 122 -3.64 -0.27 -5.59
C LEU A 122 -2.91 -1.21 -6.54
N LYS A 123 -2.57 -2.44 -6.09
CA LYS A 123 -2.00 -3.50 -6.93
C LYS A 123 -2.91 -3.91 -8.08
N SER A 124 -4.18 -4.10 -7.78
CA SER A 124 -5.17 -4.50 -8.78
C SER A 124 -5.43 -3.41 -9.84
N LEU A 125 -5.03 -2.17 -9.55
CA LEU A 125 -5.39 -0.98 -10.34
C LEU A 125 -4.15 -0.13 -10.63
N MET A 126 -3.13 -0.75 -11.21
CA MET A 126 -1.88 -0.08 -11.60
C MET A 126 -2.16 1.13 -12.51
N PRO A 127 -1.45 2.26 -12.31
CA PRO A 127 -1.62 3.45 -13.16
C PRO A 127 -1.40 3.17 -14.65
N LEU A 128 -0.49 2.26 -14.98
CA LEU A 128 -0.28 1.79 -16.36
C LEU A 128 -1.55 1.17 -16.97
N LEU A 129 -2.28 0.34 -16.21
CA LEU A 129 -3.52 -0.27 -16.70
C LEU A 129 -4.60 0.80 -16.93
N ALA A 130 -4.69 1.79 -16.04
CA ALA A 130 -5.59 2.92 -16.22
C ALA A 130 -5.26 3.73 -17.49
N HIS A 131 -3.97 3.96 -17.74
CA HIS A 131 -3.50 4.61 -18.97
C HIS A 131 -3.82 3.79 -20.22
N GLN A 132 -3.51 2.49 -20.21
CA GLN A 132 -3.75 1.61 -21.35
C GLN A 132 -5.25 1.53 -21.69
N ASN A 133 -6.10 1.34 -20.68
CA ASN A 133 -7.55 1.31 -20.86
C ASN A 133 -8.08 2.62 -21.46
N PHE A 134 -7.54 3.77 -21.04
CA PHE A 134 -7.90 5.06 -21.62
C PHE A 134 -7.52 5.14 -23.10
N ILE A 135 -6.29 4.79 -23.46
CA ILE A 135 -5.82 4.80 -24.85
C ILE A 135 -6.64 3.83 -25.71
N ASP A 136 -6.91 2.61 -25.25
CA ASP A 136 -7.68 1.61 -25.98
C ASP A 136 -9.11 2.09 -26.28
N LEU A 137 -9.75 2.78 -25.34
CA LEU A 137 -11.07 3.38 -25.54
C LEU A 137 -11.06 4.51 -26.56
N CYS A 138 -10.07 5.40 -26.49
CA CYS A 138 -9.89 6.47 -27.46
C CYS A 138 -9.63 5.91 -28.87
N ASP A 139 -8.73 4.92 -28.99
CA ASP A 139 -8.41 4.27 -30.27
C ASP A 139 -9.60 3.54 -30.89
N ALA A 140 -10.40 2.86 -30.06
CA ALA A 140 -11.64 2.24 -30.52
C ALA A 140 -12.60 3.29 -31.09
N HIS A 141 -12.79 4.40 -30.38
CA HIS A 141 -13.64 5.50 -30.83
C HIS A 141 -13.13 6.13 -32.14
N PHE A 142 -11.82 6.36 -32.27
CA PHE A 142 -11.25 6.91 -33.49
C PHE A 142 -11.40 5.99 -34.69
N LYS A 143 -11.25 4.67 -34.50
CA LYS A 143 -11.49 3.67 -35.56
C LYS A 143 -12.95 3.69 -36.01
N GLU A 144 -13.90 3.83 -35.07
CA GLU A 144 -15.33 3.97 -35.41
C GLU A 144 -15.62 5.24 -36.23
N LYS A 145 -14.86 6.32 -35.98
CA LYS A 145 -15.01 7.60 -36.69
C LYS A 145 -14.19 7.71 -37.98
N GLY A 146 -13.35 6.72 -38.28
CA GLY A 146 -12.53 6.70 -39.48
C GLY A 146 -11.38 7.71 -39.46
N CYS A 147 -10.89 8.10 -38.27
CA CYS A 147 -9.69 8.92 -38.16
C CYS A 147 -8.46 8.05 -38.49
N ILE A 148 -7.70 8.43 -39.52
CA ILE A 148 -6.57 7.63 -40.03
C ILE A 148 -5.24 8.31 -39.75
N THR A 149 -5.17 9.65 -39.90
CA THR A 149 -3.94 10.41 -39.67
C THR A 149 -3.91 11.04 -38.28
N ILE A 150 -2.72 11.41 -37.82
CA ILE A 150 -2.51 12.08 -36.53
C ILE A 150 -3.28 13.40 -36.47
N ASP A 151 -3.20 14.17 -37.55
CA ASP A 151 -3.90 15.45 -37.63
C ASP A 151 -5.42 15.26 -37.55
N ASP A 152 -5.96 14.18 -38.16
CA ASP A 152 -7.38 13.82 -38.04
C ASP A 152 -7.75 13.44 -36.60
N LEU A 153 -6.89 12.67 -35.92
CA LEU A 153 -7.09 12.25 -34.54
C LEU A 153 -7.11 13.46 -33.59
N ILE A 154 -6.13 14.34 -33.71
CA ILE A 154 -6.02 15.56 -32.90
C ILE A 154 -7.18 16.50 -33.18
N ALA A 155 -7.52 16.73 -34.46
CA ALA A 155 -8.62 17.59 -34.85
C ALA A 155 -9.97 17.06 -34.32
N HIS A 156 -10.20 15.74 -34.42
CA HIS A 156 -11.42 15.11 -33.92
C HIS A 156 -11.51 15.19 -32.39
N ALA A 157 -10.46 14.76 -31.69
CA ALA A 157 -10.49 14.69 -30.23
C ALA A 157 -10.45 16.06 -29.54
N SER A 158 -10.09 17.14 -30.24
CA SER A 158 -10.14 18.50 -29.70
C SER A 158 -11.56 18.98 -29.40
N ASN A 159 -12.59 18.43 -30.06
CA ASN A 159 -14.00 18.81 -29.89
C ASN A 159 -14.92 17.59 -29.68
N CYS A 160 -14.37 16.44 -29.27
CA CYS A 160 -15.13 15.20 -29.15
C CYS A 160 -15.63 14.98 -27.71
N GLU A 161 -16.94 15.08 -27.51
CA GLU A 161 -17.60 14.84 -26.22
C GLU A 161 -17.29 13.45 -25.65
N THR A 162 -17.26 12.40 -26.48
CA THR A 162 -16.92 11.04 -26.04
C THR A 162 -15.51 10.94 -25.47
N ILE A 163 -14.55 11.67 -26.05
CA ILE A 163 -13.17 11.69 -25.56
C ILE A 163 -13.10 12.46 -24.23
N ASP A 164 -13.82 13.57 -24.11
CA ASP A 164 -13.86 14.35 -22.86
C ASP A 164 -14.56 13.59 -21.71
N ASP A 165 -15.61 12.84 -22.01
CA ASP A 165 -16.24 11.92 -21.06
C ASP A 165 -15.26 10.82 -20.62
N THR A 166 -14.52 10.26 -21.58
CA THR A 166 -13.51 9.21 -21.31
C THR A 166 -12.38 9.76 -20.43
N LYS A 167 -11.90 10.98 -20.69
CA LYS A 167 -10.93 11.67 -19.82
C LYS A 167 -11.49 11.88 -18.42
N THR A 168 -12.71 12.40 -18.32
CA THR A 168 -13.36 12.70 -17.03
C THR A 168 -13.49 11.43 -16.20
N HIS A 169 -13.93 10.33 -16.80
CA HIS A 169 -14.05 9.03 -16.14
C HIS A 169 -12.69 8.51 -15.67
N ALA A 170 -11.68 8.51 -16.56
CA ALA A 170 -10.35 8.00 -16.24
C ALA A 170 -9.67 8.82 -15.13
N ILE A 171 -9.77 10.15 -15.19
CA ILE A 171 -9.27 11.06 -14.15
C ILE A 171 -10.03 10.86 -12.83
N GLY A 172 -11.35 10.68 -12.89
CA GLY A 172 -12.18 10.39 -11.71
C GLY A 172 -11.68 9.15 -10.97
N ASN A 173 -11.47 8.05 -11.70
CA ASN A 173 -10.94 6.81 -11.11
C ASN A 173 -9.53 6.98 -10.54
N LEU A 174 -8.64 7.67 -11.27
CA LEU A 174 -7.29 7.97 -10.77
C LEU A 174 -7.32 8.81 -9.49
N ASN A 175 -8.23 9.78 -9.37
CA ASN A 175 -8.37 10.60 -8.16
C ASN A 175 -8.83 9.77 -6.95
N LEU A 176 -9.73 8.80 -7.15
CA LEU A 176 -10.12 7.87 -6.09
C LEU A 176 -8.91 7.08 -5.58
N HIS A 177 -8.11 6.54 -6.51
CA HIS A 177 -6.92 5.76 -6.14
C HIS A 177 -5.86 6.63 -5.46
N LEU A 178 -5.64 7.85 -5.98
CA LEU A 178 -4.73 8.84 -5.39
C LEU A 178 -5.15 9.20 -3.96
N SER A 179 -6.45 9.37 -3.71
CA SER A 179 -6.95 9.65 -2.36
C SER A 179 -6.63 8.49 -1.43
N SER A 180 -6.94 7.25 -1.81
CA SER A 180 -6.65 6.06 -0.99
C SER A 180 -5.15 5.89 -0.74
N ALA A 181 -4.32 6.11 -1.75
CA ALA A 181 -2.86 6.04 -1.63
C ALA A 181 -2.31 7.12 -0.69
N THR A 182 -2.84 8.35 -0.77
CA THR A 182 -2.43 9.48 0.08
C THR A 182 -2.76 9.21 1.54
N THR A 183 -3.99 8.78 1.85
CA THR A 183 -4.38 8.39 3.20
C THR A 183 -3.50 7.24 3.73
N SER A 184 -3.20 6.25 2.89
CA SER A 184 -2.33 5.14 3.30
C SER A 184 -0.88 5.57 3.54
N LEU A 185 -0.38 6.57 2.81
CA LEU A 185 0.93 7.15 3.03
C LEU A 185 1.01 7.88 4.38
N GLU A 186 0.01 8.68 4.71
CA GLU A 186 -0.12 9.36 6.01
C GLU A 186 -0.21 8.34 7.16
N ASN A 187 -0.96 7.27 6.96
CA ASN A 187 -1.07 6.16 7.89
C ASN A 187 0.27 5.44 8.11
N CYS A 188 1.08 5.26 7.06
CA CYS A 188 2.44 4.74 7.20
C CYS A 188 3.30 5.64 8.08
N ASP A 189 3.25 6.96 7.87
CA ASP A 189 4.00 7.93 8.67
C ASP A 189 3.56 7.93 10.14
N LEU A 190 2.26 7.78 10.39
CA LEU A 190 1.72 7.63 11.74
C LEU A 190 2.21 6.34 12.42
N LEU A 191 2.18 5.21 11.73
CA LEU A 191 2.68 3.93 12.27
C LEU A 191 4.17 4.01 12.60
N ILE A 192 4.98 4.54 11.68
CA ILE A 192 6.43 4.71 11.91
C ILE A 192 6.63 5.57 13.16
N LYS A 193 5.95 6.71 13.28
CA LYS A 193 6.09 7.60 14.43
C LYS A 193 5.67 6.96 15.76
N LYS A 194 4.65 6.10 15.75
CA LYS A 194 4.08 5.52 16.98
C LYS A 194 4.77 4.22 17.41
N LEU A 195 5.40 3.51 16.47
CA LEU A 195 5.99 2.19 16.71
C LEU A 195 7.53 2.20 16.74
N SER A 196 8.19 3.27 16.29
CA SER A 196 9.63 3.51 16.46
C SER A 196 9.98 3.83 17.91
#